data_AF-W1XMF9-F1
#
_entry.id   AF-W1XMF9-F1
#
_cell.length_a   1.000
_cell.length_b   1.000
_cell.length_c   1.000
_cell.angle_alpha   90.00
_cell.angle_beta   90.00
_cell.angle_gamma   90.00
#
_symmetry.space_group_name_H-M   'P 1'
#
loop_
_entity.id
_entity.type
_entity.pdbx_description
1 polymer ?
#
loop_
_entity_poly.entity_id
_entity_poly.type
_entity_poly.pdbx_seq_one_letter_code
_entity_poly.pdbx_strand_id
1 'polypeptide(L)'
;LMASHPGLVVELVPMVTRGDVILDTPLAKVGGKGLFVKELEVALLENRADIAVHSMKDVPVEFPQGLGLVTICEREDPRDAFVSNNYDSLDALPAGSIVGTSS
;
A
#
# COMPACT_ATOMS: atom_id res chain seq x y z
N LEU A 1 5.52 11.55 -14.75
CA LEU A 1 4.52 12.64 -14.82
C LEU A 1 5.18 14.00 -15.08
N MET A 2 5.79 14.66 -14.11
CA MET A 2 6.39 16.01 -14.32
C MET A 2 7.45 16.04 -15.44
N ALA A 3 8.30 15.01 -15.54
CA ALA A 3 9.30 14.90 -16.62
C ALA A 3 8.67 14.79 -18.02
N SER A 4 7.45 14.24 -18.12
CA SER A 4 6.72 14.04 -19.38
C SER A 4 5.78 15.21 -19.71
N HIS A 5 5.46 16.05 -18.73
CA HIS A 5 4.54 17.19 -18.87
C HIS A 5 5.17 18.47 -18.29
N PRO A 6 6.11 19.10 -19.03
CA PRO A 6 6.72 20.36 -18.61
C PRO A 6 5.65 21.44 -18.40
N GLY A 7 5.59 22.03 -17.21
CA GLY A 7 4.61 23.06 -16.84
C GLY A 7 3.38 22.54 -16.09
N LEU A 8 3.23 21.22 -15.92
CA LEU A 8 2.24 20.67 -15.01
C LEU A 8 2.62 21.00 -13.56
N VAL A 9 1.73 21.69 -12.84
CA VAL A 9 1.87 21.91 -11.40
C VAL A 9 1.33 20.69 -10.68
N VAL A 10 2.14 20.09 -9.81
CA VAL A 10 1.76 18.93 -9.02
C VAL A 10 1.85 19.30 -7.55
N GLU A 11 0.78 19.03 -6.81
CA GLU A 11 0.71 19.18 -5.36
C GLU A 11 0.51 17.80 -4.73
N LEU A 12 1.24 17.53 -3.65
CA LEU A 12 1.01 16.32 -2.85
C LEU A 12 -0.08 16.61 -1.82
N VAL A 13 -1.14 15.84 -1.86
CA VAL A 13 -2.23 15.89 -0.87
C VAL A 13 -2.05 14.69 0.08
N PRO A 14 -1.31 14.83 1.20
CA PRO A 14 -1.07 13.73 2.11
C PRO A 14 -2.38 13.30 2.78
N MET A 15 -2.57 12.00 2.92
CA MET A 15 -3.73 11.41 3.59
C MET A 15 -3.26 10.46 4.68
N VAL A 16 -3.99 10.46 5.79
CA VAL A 16 -3.80 9.50 6.88
C VAL A 16 -4.96 8.52 6.82
N THR A 17 -4.67 7.25 6.60
CA THR A 17 -5.68 6.20 6.52
C THR A 17 -6.01 5.69 7.91
N ARG A 18 -7.18 5.05 8.08
CA ARG A 18 -7.49 4.36 9.34
C ARG A 18 -6.49 3.24 9.64
N GLY A 19 -5.91 2.62 8.62
CA GLY A 19 -4.85 1.61 8.79
C GLY A 19 -3.58 2.16 9.41
N ASP A 20 -3.26 3.44 9.19
CA ASP A 20 -2.10 4.10 9.83
C ASP A 20 -2.34 4.40 11.31
N VAL A 21 -3.62 4.57 11.70
CA VAL A 21 -4.01 4.93 13.07
C VAL A 21 -4.20 3.69 13.96
N ILE A 22 -4.67 2.58 13.38
CA ILE A 22 -4.96 1.33 14.12
C ILE A 22 -3.73 0.42 14.07
N LEU A 23 -2.82 0.59 15.04
CA LEU A 23 -1.60 -0.23 15.16
C LEU A 23 -1.75 -1.41 16.15
N ASP A 24 -2.72 -1.34 17.07
CA ASP A 24 -2.81 -2.27 18.22
C ASP A 24 -3.67 -3.50 17.98
N THR A 25 -4.22 -3.68 16.78
CA THR A 25 -5.08 -4.83 16.44
C THR A 25 -4.53 -5.54 15.20
N PRO A 26 -4.34 -6.88 15.24
CA PRO A 26 -3.90 -7.64 14.07
C PRO A 26 -4.78 -7.33 12.85
N LEU A 27 -4.17 -7.06 11.70
CA LEU A 27 -4.88 -6.72 10.45
C LEU A 27 -6.01 -7.72 10.13
N ALA A 28 -5.75 -9.01 10.38
CA ALA A 28 -6.70 -10.10 10.20
C ALA A 28 -7.99 -9.94 11.04
N LYS A 29 -7.94 -9.25 12.18
CA LYS A 29 -9.10 -8.94 13.03
C LYS A 29 -9.79 -7.63 12.66
N VAL A 30 -9.09 -6.70 12.00
CA VAL A 30 -9.63 -5.39 11.60
C VAL A 30 -10.51 -5.52 10.34
N GLY A 31 -10.35 -6.59 9.56
CA GLY A 31 -11.42 -7.14 8.71
C GLY A 31 -12.18 -6.10 7.88
N GLY A 32 -11.48 -5.32 7.06
CA GLY A 32 -12.09 -4.35 6.16
C GLY A 32 -11.36 -4.33 4.82
N LYS A 33 -11.97 -4.87 3.77
CA LYS A 33 -11.48 -4.69 2.39
C LYS A 33 -11.40 -3.18 2.12
N GLY A 34 -10.22 -2.69 1.72
CA GLY A 34 -10.01 -1.28 1.37
C GLY A 34 -9.63 -0.34 2.52
N LEU A 35 -9.16 -0.86 3.67
CA LEU A 35 -8.77 -0.05 4.84
C LEU A 35 -7.72 1.04 4.57
N PHE A 36 -6.90 0.83 3.52
CA PHE A 36 -5.84 1.76 3.09
C PHE A 36 -6.20 2.57 1.84
N VAL A 37 -7.28 2.20 1.15
CA VAL A 37 -7.66 2.79 -0.14
C VAL A 37 -8.87 3.71 0.03
N LYS A 38 -9.66 3.56 1.10
CA LYS A 38 -10.94 4.25 1.24
C LYS A 38 -10.80 5.76 1.29
N GLU A 39 -9.81 6.27 2.01
CA GLU A 39 -9.57 7.71 2.13
C GLU A 39 -9.15 8.32 0.78
N LEU A 40 -8.39 7.58 -0.03
CA LEU A 40 -8.03 7.98 -1.40
C LEU A 40 -9.25 8.01 -2.31
N GLU A 41 -10.10 6.97 -2.28
CA GLU A 41 -11.35 6.94 -3.06
C GLU A 41 -12.24 8.14 -2.76
N VAL A 42 -12.42 8.46 -1.48
CA VAL A 42 -13.24 9.59 -1.05
C VAL A 42 -12.65 10.90 -1.55
N ALA A 43 -11.33 11.09 -1.48
CA ALA A 43 -10.70 12.31 -1.98
C ALA A 43 -10.85 12.49 -3.49
N LEU A 44 -10.78 11.41 -4.27
CA LEU A 44 -11.02 11.46 -5.72
C LEU A 44 -12.48 11.79 -6.03
N LEU A 45 -13.43 11.11 -5.35
CA LEU A 45 -14.87 11.33 -5.56
C LEU A 45 -15.34 12.73 -5.13
N GLU A 46 -14.71 13.31 -4.11
CA GLU A 46 -14.97 14.67 -3.62
C GLU A 46 -14.18 15.74 -4.39
N ASN A 47 -13.41 15.39 -5.43
CA ASN A 47 -12.54 16.29 -6.19
C ASN A 47 -11.51 17.03 -5.31
N ARG A 48 -11.08 16.42 -4.20
CA ARG A 48 -9.97 16.91 -3.37
C ARG A 48 -8.60 16.49 -3.92
N ALA A 49 -8.58 15.49 -4.81
CA ALA A 49 -7.41 15.06 -5.55
C ALA A 49 -7.84 14.59 -6.95
N ASP A 50 -6.94 14.69 -7.92
CA ASP A 50 -7.20 14.24 -9.30
C ASP A 50 -6.75 12.80 -9.56
N ILE A 51 -5.68 12.37 -8.89
CA ILE A 51 -5.13 11.01 -8.97
C ILE A 51 -4.66 10.54 -7.59
N ALA A 52 -4.67 9.21 -7.40
CA ALA A 52 -4.13 8.56 -6.22
C ALA A 52 -3.04 7.55 -6.63
N VAL A 53 -2.00 7.43 -5.81
CA VAL A 53 -0.92 6.45 -5.98
C VAL A 53 -0.97 5.48 -4.82
N HIS A 54 -0.93 4.18 -5.10
CA HIS A 54 -0.98 3.14 -4.07
C HIS A 54 -0.09 1.96 -4.45
N SER A 55 0.33 1.19 -3.44
CA SER A 55 0.89 -0.14 -3.68
C SER A 55 -0.20 -1.06 -4.25
N MET A 56 0.08 -1.70 -5.40
CA MET A 56 -0.92 -2.51 -6.09
C MET A 56 -1.43 -3.71 -5.26
N LYS A 57 -0.62 -4.22 -4.32
CA LYS A 57 -0.99 -5.36 -3.45
C LYS A 57 -2.21 -5.10 -2.56
N ASP A 58 -2.50 -3.82 -2.30
CA ASP A 58 -3.56 -3.39 -1.39
C ASP A 58 -4.78 -2.81 -2.13
N VAL A 59 -4.73 -2.71 -3.46
CA VAL A 59 -5.83 -2.21 -4.30
C VAL A 59 -6.88 -3.31 -4.47
N PRO A 60 -8.16 -3.05 -4.16
CA PRO A 60 -9.22 -4.04 -4.33
C PRO A 60 -9.45 -4.37 -5.81
N VAL A 61 -9.96 -5.57 -6.07
CA VAL A 61 -10.31 -6.03 -7.43
C VAL A 61 -11.46 -5.22 -8.02
N GLU A 62 -12.41 -4.79 -7.19
CA GLU A 62 -13.57 -4.01 -7.57
C GLU A 62 -13.37 -2.54 -7.21
N PHE A 63 -13.67 -1.64 -8.15
CA PHE A 63 -13.62 -0.20 -7.94
C PHE A 63 -15.03 0.37 -7.74
N PRO A 64 -15.20 1.38 -6.87
CA PRO A 64 -16.42 2.17 -6.84
C PRO A 64 -16.72 2.78 -8.20
N GLN A 65 -18.00 3.01 -8.48
CA GLN A 65 -18.42 3.70 -9.68
C GLN A 65 -17.73 5.08 -9.80
N GLY A 66 -17.19 5.38 -10.97
CA GLY A 66 -16.48 6.64 -11.25
C GLY A 66 -14.98 6.58 -10.97
N LEU A 67 -14.47 5.51 -10.37
CA LEU A 67 -13.05 5.28 -10.15
C LEU A 67 -12.54 4.11 -10.99
N GLY A 68 -11.24 4.08 -11.23
CA GLY A 68 -10.60 2.98 -11.94
C GLY A 68 -9.08 3.08 -11.93
N LEU A 69 -8.43 2.00 -12.32
CA LEU A 69 -6.97 1.94 -12.47
C LEU A 69 -6.59 2.42 -13.87
N VAL A 70 -5.94 3.58 -13.95
CA VAL A 70 -5.56 4.21 -15.23
C VAL A 70 -4.12 3.94 -15.64
N THR A 71 -3.25 3.61 -14.67
CA THR A 71 -1.81 3.45 -14.89
C THR A 71 -1.25 2.40 -13.94
N ILE A 72 -0.36 1.54 -14.45
CA ILE A 72 0.51 0.68 -13.66
C ILE A 72 1.95 1.07 -14.01
N CYS A 73 2.74 1.45 -12.99
CA CYS A 73 4.15 1.78 -13.17
C CYS A 73 4.99 0.52 -13.44
N GLU A 74 6.23 0.70 -13.89
CA GLU A 74 7.19 -0.40 -13.96
C GLU A 74 7.31 -1.09 -12.60
N ARG A 75 7.35 -2.43 -12.62
CA ARG A 75 7.34 -3.23 -11.40
C ARG A 75 8.75 -3.31 -10.83
N GLU A 76 8.89 -2.88 -9.58
CA GLU A 76 10.10 -3.11 -8.78
C GLU A 76 10.26 -4.58 -8.38
N ASP A 77 11.38 -4.92 -7.71
CA ASP A 77 11.65 -6.27 -7.22
C ASP A 77 10.47 -6.80 -6.37
N PRO A 78 9.78 -7.87 -6.80
CA PRO A 78 8.58 -8.36 -6.14
C PRO A 78 8.87 -9.40 -5.04
N ARG A 79 10.14 -9.71 -4.77
CA ARG A 79 10.52 -10.77 -3.83
C ARG A 79 10.37 -10.32 -2.38
N ASP A 80 10.00 -11.26 -1.52
CA ASP A 80 10.11 -11.09 -0.08
C ASP A 80 11.59 -11.02 0.34
N ALA A 81 11.87 -10.27 1.40
CA ALA A 81 13.21 -10.17 1.98
C ALA A 81 13.24 -10.87 3.34
N PHE A 82 14.29 -11.66 3.58
CA PHE A 82 14.62 -12.15 4.91
C PHE A 82 15.42 -11.09 5.66
N VAL A 83 14.98 -10.74 6.85
CA VAL A 83 15.65 -9.77 7.71
C VAL A 83 15.86 -10.41 9.08
N SER A 84 17.12 -10.45 9.53
CA SER A 84 17.51 -11.03 10.80
C SER A 84 18.73 -10.31 11.34
N ASN A 85 18.76 -10.13 12.67
CA ASN A 85 19.90 -9.53 13.37
C ASN A 85 21.04 -10.55 13.61
N ASN A 86 20.76 -11.84 13.49
CA ASN A 86 21.62 -12.92 14.02
C ASN A 86 21.97 -14.01 13.01
N TYR A 87 21.23 -14.12 11.91
CA TYR A 87 21.34 -15.22 10.95
C TYR A 87 21.26 -14.68 9.53
N ASP A 88 22.07 -15.22 8.62
CA ASP A 88 22.18 -14.71 7.25
C ASP A 88 21.11 -15.26 6.30
N SER A 89 20.41 -16.33 6.69
CA SER A 89 19.36 -16.95 5.88
C SER A 89 18.32 -17.70 6.73
N LEU A 90 17.20 -18.05 6.11
CA LEU A 90 16.19 -18.92 6.72
C LEU A 90 16.76 -20.30 7.07
N ASP A 91 17.64 -20.86 6.24
CA ASP A 91 18.26 -22.16 6.47
C ASP A 91 19.21 -22.17 7.68
N ALA A 92 19.73 -21.01 8.07
CA ALA A 92 20.58 -20.85 9.23
C ALA A 92 19.81 -20.78 10.56
N LEU A 93 18.47 -20.75 10.53
CA LEU A 93 17.64 -20.68 11.72
C LEU A 93 17.65 -22.03 12.48
N PRO A 94 17.95 -22.03 13.79
CA PRO A 94 17.81 -23.23 14.61
C PRO A 94 16.37 -23.76 14.63
N ALA A 95 16.22 -25.07 14.76
CA ALA A 95 14.91 -25.68 14.94
C ALA A 95 14.18 -25.08 16.16
N GLY A 96 12.91 -24.71 15.96
CA GLY A 96 12.10 -24.03 16.99
C GLY A 96 12.20 -22.50 16.99
N SER A 97 12.89 -21.90 16.01
CA SER A 97 12.90 -20.45 15.82
C SER A 97 11.51 -19.89 15.52
N ILE A 98 11.23 -18.69 16.02
CA ILE A 98 9.97 -17.96 15.77
C ILE A 98 10.20 -16.94 14.65
N VAL A 99 9.38 -16.99 13.61
CA VAL A 99 9.38 -16.02 12.50
C VAL A 99 8.15 -15.13 12.62
N GLY A 100 8.36 -13.82 12.72
CA GLY A 100 7.29 -12.83 12.76
C GLY A 100 6.85 -12.42 11.35
N THR A 101 5.57 -12.57 11.04
CA THR A 101 4.94 -12.03 9.84
C THR A 101 3.47 -11.71 10.13
N SER A 102 2.95 -10.66 9.50
CA SER A 102 1.53 -10.26 9.55
C SER A 102 0.84 -10.33 8.19
N SER A 103 1.47 -11.01 7.23
CA SER A 103 0.88 -11.25 5.90
C SER A 103 -0.41 -12.07 5.98
#